data_AF-A0A8T4J1K3-F1
#
_entry.id   AF-A0A8T4J1K3-F1
#
_cell.length_a   1.000
_cell.length_b   1.000
_cell.length_c   1.000
_cell.angle_alpha   90.00
_cell.angle_beta   90.00
_cell.angle_gamma   90.00
#
_symmetry.space_group_name_H-M   'P 1'
#
loop_
_entity.id
_entity.type
_entity.pdbx_description
1 polymer ?
#
loop_
_entity_poly.entity_id
_entity_poly.type
_entity_poly.pdbx_seq_one_letter_code
_entity_poly.pdbx_strand_id
1 'polypeptide(L)' 'MTAAYTAFAASSAPAPFEAPEGDPDRESHLVLRAPRGERALWPVFAPVPGGWGTEFGPAAHAACVTHIETSG' A
#
# COMPACT_ATOMS: atom_id res chain seq x y z
N MET A 1 -10.35 25.75 -1.00
CA MET A 1 -9.69 24.82 -0.05
C MET A 1 -10.56 23.57 0.00
N THR A 2 -10.22 22.57 -0.81
CA THR A 2 -11.07 21.42 -1.15
C THR A 2 -10.09 20.27 -1.43
N ALA A 3 -10.16 19.06 -0.89
CA ALA A 3 -11.11 18.37 -0.04
C ALA A 3 -10.34 17.46 0.94
N ALA A 4 -10.98 17.12 2.06
CA ALA A 4 -10.60 15.99 2.89
C ALA A 4 -10.65 14.70 2.06
N TYR A 5 -9.57 13.92 2.04
CA TYR A 5 -9.60 12.54 1.55
C TYR A 5 -9.35 11.61 2.73
N THR A 6 -10.43 11.33 3.44
CA THR A 6 -10.51 10.27 4.45
C THR A 6 -10.37 8.92 3.75
N ALA A 7 -9.36 8.14 4.13
CA ALA A 7 -9.44 6.68 4.27
C ALA A 7 -8.11 6.12 4.81
N PHE A 8 -7.80 6.42 6.07
CA PHE A 8 -7.06 5.48 6.91
C PHE A 8 -8.05 4.37 7.30
N ALA A 9 -8.46 3.55 6.33
CA ALA A 9 -9.61 2.67 6.48
C ALA A 9 -9.20 1.37 7.18
N ALA A 10 -9.52 1.32 8.47
CA ALA A 10 -9.63 0.07 9.23
C ALA A 10 -10.88 -0.73 8.81
N SER A 11 -10.69 -2.05 8.62
CA SER A 11 -11.61 -3.19 8.81
C SER A 11 -12.99 -3.26 8.12
N SER A 12 -13.18 -4.29 7.26
CA SER A 12 -14.23 -5.35 7.33
C SER A 12 -14.41 -6.10 5.98
N ALA A 13 -13.42 -6.93 5.66
CA ALA A 13 -13.18 -7.92 4.59
C ALA A 13 -11.67 -8.32 4.78
N PRO A 14 -11.04 -9.33 4.14
CA PRO A 14 -9.57 -9.26 4.08
C PRO A 14 -9.25 -7.86 3.54
N ALA A 15 -8.53 -7.06 4.33
CA ALA A 15 -8.43 -5.65 4.03
C ALA A 15 -7.85 -5.53 2.61
N PRO A 16 -8.20 -4.51 1.81
CA PRO A 16 -7.61 -4.33 0.47
C PRO A 16 -6.08 -4.18 0.49
N PHE A 17 -5.48 -4.14 1.68
CA PHE A 17 -4.07 -4.07 1.99
C PHE A 17 -3.49 -5.41 2.47
N GLU A 18 -4.25 -6.51 2.42
CA GLU A 18 -3.83 -7.84 2.88
C GLU A 18 -3.56 -8.77 1.70
N ALA A 19 -2.75 -9.81 1.92
CA ALA A 19 -2.39 -10.75 0.86
C ALA A 19 -3.65 -11.38 0.23
N PRO A 20 -3.72 -11.49 -1.11
CA PRO A 20 -4.86 -12.12 -1.76
C PRO A 20 -4.98 -13.59 -1.36
N GLU A 21 -6.18 -14.03 -1.02
CA GLU A 21 -6.45 -15.43 -0.68
C GLU A 21 -6.12 -16.33 -1.88
N GLY A 22 -5.18 -17.26 -1.66
CA GLY A 22 -4.77 -18.29 -2.63
C GLY A 22 -3.39 -18.10 -3.26
N ASP A 23 -2.91 -16.86 -3.41
CA ASP A 23 -1.65 -16.59 -4.13
C ASP A 23 -0.83 -15.48 -3.45
N PRO A 24 -0.15 -15.78 -2.33
CA PRO A 24 0.54 -14.77 -1.52
C PRO A 24 1.74 -14.12 -2.23
N ASP A 25 2.31 -14.81 -3.22
CA ASP A 25 3.42 -14.34 -4.05
C ASP A 25 2.97 -13.44 -5.20
N ARG A 26 1.65 -13.30 -5.42
CA ARG A 26 1.11 -12.46 -6.47
C ARG A 26 1.46 -10.99 -6.25
N GLU A 27 1.99 -10.38 -7.30
CA GLU A 27 2.28 -8.95 -7.43
C GLU A 27 0.98 -8.12 -7.35
N SER A 28 0.57 -7.79 -6.13
CA SER A 28 -0.74 -7.20 -5.84
C SER A 28 -0.64 -5.89 -5.06
N HIS A 29 0.56 -5.55 -4.57
CA HIS A 29 0.78 -4.42 -3.67
C HIS A 29 1.96 -3.56 -4.12
N LEU A 30 1.93 -2.31 -3.67
CA LEU A 30 2.92 -1.25 -3.84
C LEU A 30 3.23 -0.68 -2.46
N VAL A 31 4.45 -0.18 -2.30
CA VAL A 31 4.78 0.72 -1.19
C VAL A 31 4.77 2.14 -1.74
N LEU A 32 3.89 2.96 -1.18
CA LEU A 32 3.85 4.38 -1.46
C LEU A 32 4.63 5.13 -0.39
N ARG A 33 5.32 6.19 -0.81
CA ARG A 33 6.00 7.15 0.05
C ARG A 33 5.27 8.48 0.02
N ALA A 34 4.85 8.92 1.19
CA ALA A 34 4.33 10.26 1.42
C ALA A 34 5.45 11.30 1.21
N PRO A 35 5.10 12.53 0.84
CA PRO A 35 6.07 13.62 0.73
C PRO A 35 6.68 14.00 2.09
N ARG A 36 6.04 13.57 3.19
CA ARG A 36 6.54 13.70 4.57
C ARG A 36 7.52 12.59 4.98
N GLY A 37 7.76 11.61 4.11
CA GLY A 37 8.65 10.48 4.35
C GLY A 37 7.98 9.21 4.90
N GLU A 38 6.70 9.27 5.27
CA GLU A 38 5.91 8.12 5.71
C GLU A 38 5.73 7.10 4.57
N ARG A 39 5.64 5.81 4.91
CA ARG A 39 5.40 4.73 3.95
C ARG A 39 4.04 4.11 4.21
N ALA A 40 3.29 3.81 3.14
CA ALA A 40 2.00 3.13 3.23
C ALA A 40 1.93 1.99 2.20
N LEU A 41 1.37 0.86 2.62
CA LEU A 41 1.05 -0.23 1.72
C LEU A 41 -0.17 0.15 0.88
N TRP A 42 -0.11 -0.11 -0.43
CA TRP A 42 -1.17 0.26 -1.35
C TRP A 42 -1.44 -0.84 -2.38
N PRO A 43 -2.69 -1.23 -2.62
CA PRO A 43 -3.01 -2.22 -3.65
C PRO A 43 -2.83 -1.66 -5.06
N VAL A 44 -2.30 -2.48 -5.97
CA VAL A 44 -2.08 -2.11 -7.39
C VAL A 44 -3.38 -1.81 -8.16
N PHE A 45 -4.51 -2.36 -7.71
CA PHE A 45 -5.81 -2.17 -8.34
C PHE A 45 -6.46 -0.83 -7.97
N ALA A 46 -6.00 -0.15 -6.92
CA ALA A 46 -6.53 1.12 -6.49
C ALA A 46 -5.70 2.29 -7.06
N PRO A 47 -6.34 3.37 -7.54
CA PRO A 47 -5.63 4.54 -8.03
C PRO A 47 -4.79 5.17 -6.90
N VAL A 48 -3.53 5.49 -7.21
CA VAL A 48 -2.61 6.11 -6.25
C VAL A 48 -3.06 7.54 -5.93
N PRO A 49 -3.16 7.92 -4.64
CA PRO A 49 -3.54 9.27 -4.26
C PRO A 49 -2.50 10.30 -4.70
N GLY A 50 -2.97 11.45 -5.19
CA GLY A 50 -2.11 12.54 -5.65
C GLY A 50 -1.16 13.03 -4.55
N GLY A 51 0.12 13.18 -4.88
CA GLY A 51 1.16 13.63 -3.96
C GLY A 51 1.91 12.50 -3.26
N TRP A 52 1.47 11.25 -3.36
CA TRP A 52 2.23 10.06 -2.95
C TRP A 52 3.05 9.53 -4.13
N GLY A 53 4.29 9.14 -3.86
CA GLY A 53 5.17 8.52 -4.86
C GLY A 53 5.23 7.01 -4.67
N THR A 54 5.29 6.24 -5.74
CA THR A 54 5.57 4.80 -5.65
C THR A 54 7.05 4.60 -5.34
N GLU A 55 7.36 3.96 -4.21
CA GLU A 55 8.74 3.65 -3.80
C GLU A 55 9.13 2.21 -4.18
N PHE A 56 8.22 1.25 -3.97
CA PHE A 56 8.49 -0.17 -4.21
C PHE A 56 7.27 -0.89 -4.79
N GLY A 57 7.52 -1.93 -5.58
CA GLY A 57 6.51 -2.73 -6.27
C GLY A 57 6.22 -2.30 -7.73
N PRO A 58 5.26 -2.95 -8.43
CA PRO A 58 4.34 -3.98 -7.94
C PRO A 58 5.07 -5.23 -7.43
N ALA A 59 4.66 -5.75 -6.28
CA ALA A 59 5.26 -6.92 -5.63
C ALA A 59 4.25 -7.65 -4.73
N ALA A 60 4.65 -8.82 -4.24
CA ALA A 60 3.89 -9.57 -3.24
C ALA A 60 3.67 -8.76 -1.96
N HIS A 61 2.55 -8.99 -1.27
CA HIS A 61 2.25 -8.34 0.01
C HIS A 61 3.40 -8.53 1.01
N ALA A 62 3.89 -9.77 1.15
CA ALA A 62 5.00 -10.10 2.04
C ALA A 62 6.28 -9.32 1.70
N ALA A 63 6.62 -9.19 0.42
CA ALA A 63 7.79 -8.44 -0.01
C ALA A 63 7.67 -6.94 0.30
N CYS A 64 6.48 -6.36 0.13
CA CYS A 64 6.23 -4.97 0.48
C CYS A 64 6.29 -4.72 2.00
N VAL A 65 5.74 -5.62 2.81
CA VAL A 65 5.83 -5.56 4.27
C VAL A 65 7.29 -5.68 4.71
N THR A 66 8.03 -6.67 4.22
CA THR A 66 9.46 -6.82 4.50
C THR A 66 10.24 -5.57 4.11
N HIS A 67 9.94 -4.94 2.97
CA HIS A 67 10.59 -3.70 2.56
C HIS A 67 10.35 -2.56 3.56
N ILE A 68 9.13 -2.42 4.09
CA ILE A 68 8.81 -1.40 5.11
C ILE A 68 9.53 -1.70 6.42
N GLU A 69 9.50 -2.94 6.91
CA GLU A 69 10.12 -3.38 8.16
C GLU A 69 11.65 -3.29 8.13
N THR A 70 12.27 -3.59 6.99
CA THR A 70 13.75 -3.55 6.82
C THR A 70 14.29 -2.15 6.54
N SER A 71 13.44 -1.21 6.13
CA SER A 71 13.84 0.18 5.83
C SER A 71 13.67 1.13 7.02
N GLY A 72 13.60 0.57 8.24
CA GLY A 72 13.52 1.27 9.53
C GLY A 72 14.89 1.52 10.16
#